data_AF-A0A0C3QKC4-F1
#
_entry.id   AF-A0A0C3QKC4-F1
#
_cell.length_a   1.000
_cell.length_b   1.000
_cell.length_c   1.000
_cell.angle_alpha   90.00
_cell.angle_beta   90.00
_cell.angle_gamma   90.00
#
_symmetry.space_group_name_H-M   'P 1'
#
loop_
_entity.id
_entity.type
_entity.pdbx_description
1 polymer ?
#
loop_
_entity_poly.entity_id
_entity_poly.type
_entity_poly.pdbx_seq_one_letter_code
_entity_poly.pdbx_strand_id
1 'polypeptide(L)'
;DLGAGSGAWAIAMARQFPEADVLGLDLVPVNPGSEPPSNCRFEVCDANVDLPSYPAESFNVVHVRAVLQGIKDYRELFYQVSRMLRPGGVFVIVE
;
A
#
# COMPACT_ATOMS: atom_id res chain seq x y z
N ASP A 1 1.48 -0.71 1.24
CA ASP A 1 2.24 -0.88 0.00
C ASP A 1 1.24 -0.95 -1.14
N LEU A 2 1.04 0.15 -1.86
CA LEU A 2 0.10 0.27 -2.98
C LEU A 2 0.82 -0.16 -4.26
N GLY A 3 0.24 -1.12 -4.98
CA GLY A 3 0.89 -1.82 -6.09
C GLY A 3 1.98 -2.77 -5.60
N ALA A 4 1.66 -3.62 -4.62
CA ALA A 4 2.63 -4.48 -3.94
C ALA A 4 3.30 -5.50 -4.89
N GLY A 5 2.70 -5.82 -6.04
CA GLY A 5 3.22 -6.71 -7.06
C GLY A 5 3.55 -8.10 -6.51
N SER A 6 4.84 -8.43 -6.44
CA SER A 6 5.32 -9.69 -5.84
C SER A 6 5.21 -9.73 -4.32
N GLY A 7 4.88 -8.61 -3.66
CA GLY A 7 4.85 -8.47 -2.21
C GLY A 7 6.22 -8.32 -1.55
N ALA A 8 7.31 -8.28 -2.34
CA ALA A 8 8.67 -8.29 -1.81
C ALA A 8 8.97 -7.11 -0.87
N TRP A 9 8.47 -5.91 -1.19
CA TRP A 9 8.69 -4.73 -0.36
C TRP A 9 7.89 -4.83 0.95
N ALA A 10 6.59 -5.12 0.88
CA ALA A 10 5.75 -5.35 2.04
C ALA A 10 6.34 -6.40 3.01
N ILE A 11 6.80 -7.54 2.49
CA ILE A 11 7.42 -8.60 3.31
C ILE A 11 8.73 -8.13 3.95
N ALA A 12 9.59 -7.43 3.20
CA ALA A 12 10.83 -6.92 3.73
C ALA A 12 10.59 -5.92 4.88
N MET A 13 9.61 -5.02 4.73
CA MET A 13 9.24 -4.07 5.78
C MET A 13 8.63 -4.76 6.99
N ALA A 14 7.76 -5.74 6.79
CA ALA A 14 7.17 -6.50 7.89
C ALA A 14 8.22 -7.25 8.72
N ARG A 15 9.27 -7.79 8.07
CA ARG A 15 10.42 -8.42 8.75
C ARG A 15 11.30 -7.42 9.48
N GLN A 16 11.52 -6.25 8.88
CA GLN A 16 12.38 -5.20 9.45
C GLN A 16 11.71 -4.48 10.63
N PHE A 17 10.39 -4.34 10.60
CA PHE A 17 9.58 -3.67 11.62
C PHE A 17 8.48 -4.62 12.14
N PRO A 18 8.82 -5.57 13.03
CA PRO A 18 7.86 -6.56 13.53
C PRO A 18 6.65 -5.96 14.27
N GLU A 19 6.82 -4.76 14.84
CA GLU A 19 5.77 -4.01 15.55
C GLU A 19 4.82 -3.26 14.60
N ALA A 20 5.10 -3.24 13.30
CA ALA A 20 4.27 -2.55 12.31
C ALA A 20 3.30 -3.54 11.65
N ASP A 21 2.06 -3.10 11.42
CA ASP A 21 1.11 -3.80 10.55
C ASP A 21 1.33 -3.38 9.10
N VAL A 22 1.66 -4.33 8.23
CA VAL A 22 1.92 -4.09 6.81
C VAL A 22 0.80 -4.66 5.96
N LEU A 23 0.16 -3.77 5.20
CA LEU A 23 -0.84 -4.11 4.21
C LEU A 23 -0.28 -3.88 2.80
N GLY A 24 -0.23 -4.95 2.01
CA GLY A 24 0.03 -4.89 0.57
C GLY A 24 -1.27 -4.88 -0.23
N LEU A 25 -1.41 -3.93 -1.15
CA LEU A 25 -2.57 -3.76 -2.00
C LEU A 25 -2.13 -3.89 -3.46
N ASP A 26 -2.84 -4.69 -4.24
CA ASP A 26 -2.56 -4.84 -5.66
C ASP A 26 -3.84 -5.09 -6.47
N LEU A 27 -3.83 -4.73 -7.75
CA LEU A 27 -4.95 -4.93 -8.66
C LEU A 27 -5.28 -6.42 -8.85
N VAL A 28 -4.28 -7.29 -8.68
CA VAL A 28 -4.43 -8.75 -8.76
C VAL A 28 -3.93 -9.43 -7.49
N PRO A 29 -4.32 -10.69 -7.21
CA PRO A 29 -3.82 -11.41 -6.05
C PRO A 29 -2.28 -11.48 -6.03
N VAL A 30 -1.68 -11.03 -4.92
CA VAL A 30 -0.24 -11.14 -4.68
C VAL A 30 0.13 -12.60 -4.40
N ASN A 31 1.16 -13.10 -5.08
CA ASN A 31 1.73 -14.44 -4.86
C ASN A 31 3.15 -14.32 -4.26
N PRO A 32 3.29 -14.26 -2.92
CA PRO A 32 4.53 -13.92 -2.25
C PRO A 32 5.63 -15.01 -2.29
N GLY A 33 5.39 -16.17 -2.93
CA GLY A 33 6.36 -17.27 -3.06
C GLY A 33 6.71 -18.02 -1.76
N SER A 34 6.43 -17.43 -0.61
CA SER A 34 6.51 -18.01 0.72
C SER A 34 5.42 -17.42 1.61
N GLU A 35 5.09 -18.08 2.71
CA GLU A 35 4.17 -17.53 3.71
C GLU A 35 4.71 -16.19 4.24
N PRO A 36 3.90 -15.11 4.23
CA PRO A 36 4.33 -13.82 4.74
C PRO A 36 4.41 -13.83 6.27
N PRO A 37 5.18 -12.91 6.88
CA PRO A 37 5.15 -12.68 8.33
C PRO A 37 3.71 -12.43 8.83
N SER A 38 3.43 -12.76 10.09
CA SER A 38 2.08 -12.62 10.67
C SER A 38 1.54 -11.19 10.71
N ASN A 39 2.43 -10.19 10.67
CA ASN A 39 2.12 -8.77 10.60
C ASN A 39 2.03 -8.25 9.15
N CYS A 40 2.03 -9.13 8.15
CA CYS A 40 1.94 -8.78 6.73
C CYS A 40 0.78 -9.51 6.08
N ARG A 41 -0.13 -8.75 5.47
CA ARG A 41 -1.23 -9.32 4.68
C ARG A 41 -1.38 -8.63 3.34
N PHE A 42 -2.10 -9.29 2.43
CA PHE A 42 -2.35 -8.80 1.09
C PHE A 42 -3.86 -8.78 0.80
N GLU A 43 -4.31 -7.71 0.14
CA GLU A 43 -5.69 -7.55 -0.30
C GLU A 43 -5.71 -7.14 -1.79
N VAL A 44 -6.69 -7.65 -2.54
CA VAL A 44 -6.92 -7.20 -3.92
C VAL A 44 -7.66 -5.87 -3.86
N CYS A 45 -7.14 -4.86 -4.54
CA CYS A 45 -7.59 -3.48 -4.47
C CYS A 45 -7.24 -2.74 -5.77
N ASP A 46 -8.25 -2.22 -6.47
CA ASP A 46 -8.04 -1.26 -7.56
C ASP A 46 -7.85 0.14 -6.95
N ALA A 47 -6.62 0.64 -6.98
CA ALA A 47 -6.27 1.95 -6.45
C ALA A 47 -7.04 3.12 -7.10
N ASN A 48 -7.66 2.92 -8.27
CA ASN A 48 -8.49 3.93 -8.92
C ASN A 48 -9.90 4.05 -8.32
N VAL A 49 -10.36 3.06 -7.55
CA VAL A 49 -11.77 2.94 -7.16
C VAL A 49 -11.96 2.57 -5.69
N ASP A 50 -11.07 1.76 -5.12
CA ASP A 50 -11.28 1.12 -3.83
C ASP A 50 -10.67 1.87 -2.65
N LEU A 51 -9.73 2.80 -2.89
CA LEU A 51 -9.08 3.60 -1.82
C LEU A 51 -10.06 4.34 -0.89
N PRO A 52 -11.22 4.87 -1.36
CA PRO A 52 -12.23 5.47 -0.49
C PRO A 52 -12.78 4.53 0.60
N SER A 53 -12.70 3.21 0.42
CA SER A 53 -13.17 2.22 1.41
C SER A 53 -12.27 2.14 2.65
N TYR A 54 -11.02 2.56 2.54
CA TYR A 54 -10.09 2.59 3.66
C TYR A 54 -10.34 3.80 4.56
N PRO A 55 -10.24 3.66 5.89
CA PRO A 55 -10.50 4.74 6.82
C PRO A 55 -9.52 5.91 6.65
N ALA A 56 -9.98 7.11 7.03
CA ALA A 56 -9.10 8.27 7.08
C ALA A 56 -8.13 8.16 8.27
N GLU A 57 -6.97 8.79 8.15
CA GLU A 57 -5.98 8.92 9.22
C GLU A 57 -5.50 7.61 9.86
N SER A 58 -5.60 6.48 9.15
CA SER A 58 -5.30 5.15 9.68
C SER A 58 -3.90 4.65 9.35
N PHE A 59 -3.21 5.27 8.39
CA PHE A 59 -1.88 4.81 7.95
C PHE A 59 -0.78 5.78 8.40
N ASN A 60 0.34 5.23 8.87
CA ASN A 60 1.52 6.03 9.21
C ASN A 60 2.39 6.29 7.98
N VAL A 61 2.46 5.31 7.08
CA VAL A 61 3.22 5.37 5.84
C VAL A 61 2.39 4.76 4.73
N VAL A 62 2.34 5.44 3.59
CA VAL A 62 1.88 4.87 2.32
C VAL A 62 3.06 4.86 1.38
N HIS A 63 3.35 3.70 0.79
CA HIS A 63 4.40 3.50 -0.19
C HIS A 63 3.76 3.13 -1.53
N VAL A 64 4.17 3.78 -2.61
CA VAL A 64 3.79 3.51 -4.00
C VAL A 64 5.08 3.40 -4.81
N ARG A 65 5.24 2.33 -5.59
CA ARG A 65 6.40 2.19 -6.48
C ARG A 65 6.07 1.59 -7.83
N ALA A 66 6.40 2.32 -8.90
CA ALA A 66 6.20 1.92 -10.29
C ALA A 66 4.74 1.55 -10.60
N VAL A 67 3.80 2.34 -10.07
CA VAL A 67 2.34 2.10 -10.22
C VAL A 67 1.68 3.17 -11.08
N LEU A 68 2.30 4.35 -11.24
CA LEU A 68 1.61 5.50 -11.82
C LEU A 68 1.07 5.24 -13.24
N GLN A 69 1.72 4.39 -14.05
CA GLN A 69 1.20 4.06 -15.39
C GLN A 69 -0.20 3.41 -15.39
N GLY A 70 -0.61 2.77 -14.29
CA GLY A 70 -1.94 2.16 -14.13
C GLY A 70 -2.98 3.08 -13.48
N ILE A 71 -2.60 4.30 -13.10
CA ILE A 71 -3.47 5.26 -12.40
C ILE A 71 -4.08 6.23 -13.39
N LYS A 72 -5.42 6.34 -13.37
CA LYS A 72 -6.19 7.18 -14.29
C LYS A 72 -6.21 8.65 -13.88
N ASP A 73 -6.32 8.91 -12.58
CA ASP A 73 -6.33 10.24 -12.01
C ASP A 73 -5.33 10.33 -10.85
N TYR A 74 -4.17 10.93 -11.14
CA TYR A 74 -3.15 11.14 -10.13
C TYR A 74 -3.62 12.03 -8.99
N ARG A 75 -4.42 13.07 -9.28
CA ARG A 75 -4.89 13.99 -8.23
C ARG A 75 -5.77 13.26 -7.23
N GLU A 76 -6.65 12.39 -7.73
CA GLU A 76 -7.48 11.54 -6.87
C GLU A 76 -6.63 10.58 -6.03
N LEU A 77 -5.61 9.95 -6.63
CA LEU A 77 -4.66 9.12 -5.87
C LEU A 77 -4.00 9.92 -4.74
N PHE A 78 -3.43 11.09 -5.05
CA PHE A 78 -2.79 11.95 -4.03
C PHE A 78 -3.77 12.36 -2.93
N TYR A 79 -5.01 12.71 -3.30
CA TYR A 79 -6.06 13.07 -2.35
C TYR A 79 -6.40 11.90 -1.43
N GLN A 80 -6.66 10.71 -1.99
CA GLN A 80 -7.00 9.52 -1.21
C GLN A 80 -5.85 9.09 -0.30
N VAL A 81 -4.61 9.11 -0.80
CA VAL A 81 -3.42 8.80 0.01
C VAL A 81 -3.27 9.81 1.15
N SER A 82 -3.42 11.10 0.87
CA SER A 82 -3.37 12.14 1.90
C SER A 82 -4.46 11.98 2.96
N ARG A 83 -5.67 11.57 2.57
CA ARG A 83 -6.79 11.31 3.49
C ARG A 83 -6.53 10.10 4.39
N MET A 84 -5.97 9.02 3.84
CA MET A 84 -5.65 7.79 4.56
C MET A 84 -4.50 7.96 5.55
N LEU A 85 -3.59 8.89 5.29
CA LEU A 85 -2.46 9.18 6.18
C LEU A 85 -2.92 9.93 7.43
N ARG A 86 -2.43 9.50 8.60
CA ARG A 86 -2.58 10.27 9.84
C ARG A 86 -1.86 11.63 9.73
N PRO A 87 -2.18 12.62 10.59
CA PRO A 87 -1.35 13.82 10.72
C PRO A 87 0.13 13.47 10.95
N GLY A 88 1.01 14.02 10.12
CA GLY A 88 2.46 13.70 10.14
C GLY A 88 2.84 12.35 9.51
N GLY A 89 1.89 11.65 8.87
CA GLY A 89 2.17 10.46 8.07
C GLY A 89 3.00 10.78 6.82
N VAL A 90 3.66 9.77 6.28
CA VAL A 90 4.60 9.92 5.16
C VAL A 90 4.06 9.22 3.92
N PHE A 91 4.01 9.96 2.81
CA PHE A 91 3.81 9.37 1.48
C PHE A 91 5.17 9.20 0.79
N VAL A 92 5.55 7.95 0.50
CA VAL A 92 6.75 7.61 -0.27
C VAL A 92 6.32 7.18 -1.67
N ILE A 93 6.82 7.88 -2.69
CA ILE A 93 6.56 7.58 -4.10
C ILE A 93 7.90 7.40 -4.81
N VAL A 94 8.02 6.32 -5.58
CA VAL A 94 9.18 6.04 -6.43
C VAL A 94 8.69 5.56 -7.78
N GLU A 95 9.05 6.24 -8.87
CA GLU A 95 8.58 5.93 -10.23
C GLU A 95 9.73 5.89 -11.23
#